data_AF-A0A8K1TCU2-F1
#
_entry.id   AF-A0A8K1TCU2-F1
#
_cell.length_a   1.000
_cell.length_b   1.000
_cell.length_c   1.000
_cell.angle_alpha   90.00
_cell.angle_beta   90.00
_cell.angle_gamma   90.00
#
_symmetry.space_group_name_H-M   'P 1'
#
loop_
_entity.id
_entity.type
_entity.pdbx_description
1 polymer ?
#
loop_
_entity_poly.entity_id
_entity_poly.type
_entity_poly.pdbx_seq_one_letter_code
_entity_poly.pdbx_strand_id
1 'polypeptide(L)'
;MAIRPVYRPKIVKKRTKKFIRHQSDRYAKLKRNWRKPKGIDNRVRRRFKGQFLMPNIGYGSNSKTRHMLPTGFRKVLVHNT
;
A
#
# COMPACT_ATOMS: atom_id res chain seq x y z
N MET A 1 32.03 9.81 8.91
CA MET A 1 30.89 10.77 8.86
C MET A 1 29.67 10.08 8.29
N ALA A 2 28.50 10.20 8.91
CA ALA A 2 27.26 9.62 8.36
C ALA A 2 26.53 10.65 7.48
N ILE A 3 26.16 10.27 6.26
CA ILE A 3 25.39 11.14 5.37
C ILE A 3 24.01 11.37 5.99
N ARG A 4 23.64 12.64 6.22
CA ARG A 4 22.35 13.04 6.81
C ARG A 4 21.49 13.71 5.74
N PRO A 5 20.18 13.43 5.68
CA PRO A 5 19.30 14.13 4.78
C PRO A 5 19.12 15.57 5.25
N VAL A 6 19.22 16.52 4.33
CA VAL A 6 18.98 17.95 4.62
C VAL A 6 17.52 18.21 4.99
N TYR A 7 16.59 17.46 4.38
CA TYR A 7 15.15 17.62 4.54
C TYR A 7 14.49 16.33 5.03
N ARG A 8 13.78 16.39 6.17
CA ARG A 8 13.09 15.23 6.76
C ARG A 8 11.62 15.54 7.07
N PRO A 9 10.74 15.59 6.06
CA PRO A 9 9.33 15.83 6.28
C PRO A 9 8.68 14.65 7.02
N LYS A 10 7.64 14.93 7.81
CA LYS A 10 6.82 13.87 8.43
C LYS A 10 6.13 13.04 7.34
N ILE A 11 6.44 11.75 7.29
CA ILE A 11 5.84 10.83 6.31
C ILE A 11 4.48 10.36 6.85
N VAL A 12 3.40 10.92 6.32
CA VAL A 12 2.04 10.46 6.64
C VAL A 12 1.65 9.30 5.72
N LYS A 13 1.37 8.13 6.29
CA LYS A 13 0.79 6.97 5.59
C LYS A 13 -0.70 6.85 5.93
N LYS A 14 -1.56 7.15 4.96
CA LYS A 14 -3.03 7.06 5.11
C LYS A 14 -3.52 5.67 5.52
N ARG A 15 -2.80 4.63 5.10
CA ARG A 15 -3.06 3.24 5.47
C ARG A 15 -1.75 2.47 5.53
N THR A 16 -1.56 1.71 6.59
CA THR A 16 -0.40 0.82 6.79
C THR A 16 -0.73 -0.64 6.48
N LYS A 17 -1.97 -1.07 6.75
CA LYS A 17 -2.46 -2.42 6.43
C LYS A 17 -2.50 -2.65 4.92
N LYS A 18 -1.93 -3.77 4.46
CA LYS A 18 -1.99 -4.19 3.04
C LYS A 18 -3.44 -4.40 2.59
N PHE A 19 -3.70 -4.14 1.32
CA PHE A 19 -4.93 -4.57 0.66
C PHE A 19 -4.77 -6.03 0.26
N ILE A 20 -5.50 -6.93 0.94
CA ILE A 20 -5.45 -8.36 0.69
C ILE A 20 -6.64 -8.83 -0.15
N ARG A 21 -6.46 -9.87 -0.95
CA ARG A 21 -7.56 -10.49 -1.70
C ARG A 21 -8.60 -11.07 -0.74
N HIS A 22 -9.88 -10.83 -1.04
CA HIS A 22 -11.00 -11.45 -0.32
C HIS A 22 -10.86 -12.98 -0.28
N GLN A 23 -11.05 -13.60 0.89
CA GLN A 23 -10.93 -15.05 1.16
C GLN A 23 -9.53 -15.66 0.97
N SER A 24 -8.47 -14.84 0.84
CA SER A 24 -7.09 -15.34 0.81
C SER A 24 -6.59 -15.84 2.18
N ASP A 25 -7.29 -15.48 3.24
CA ASP A 25 -7.14 -15.99 4.59
C ASP A 25 -7.73 -17.40 4.76
N ARG A 26 -8.80 -17.72 4.01
CA ARG A 26 -9.52 -19.00 4.11
C ARG A 26 -8.92 -20.12 3.27
N TYR A 27 -8.37 -19.81 2.10
CA TYR A 27 -7.91 -20.81 1.13
C TYR A 27 -6.43 -20.65 0.79
N ALA A 28 -5.63 -21.69 1.02
CA ALA A 28 -4.18 -21.69 0.71
C ALA A 28 -3.88 -21.43 -0.79
N LYS A 29 -4.76 -21.89 -1.69
CA LYS A 29 -4.64 -21.65 -3.15
C LYS A 29 -4.77 -20.18 -3.54
N LEU A 30 -5.37 -19.34 -2.70
CA LEU A 30 -5.59 -17.93 -2.98
C LEU A 30 -4.48 -17.07 -2.35
N LYS A 31 -3.54 -16.62 -3.19
CA LYS A 31 -2.52 -15.65 -2.77
C LYS A 31 -3.15 -14.33 -2.29
N ARG A 32 -2.51 -13.69 -1.31
CA ARG A 32 -2.96 -12.43 -0.67
C ARG A 32 -2.90 -11.19 -1.58
N ASN A 33 -2.30 -11.28 -2.77
CA ASN A 33 -2.19 -10.17 -3.71
C ASN A 33 -3.56 -9.64 -4.13
N TRP A 34 -3.79 -8.33 -3.99
CA TRP A 34 -5.08 -7.71 -4.28
C TRP A 34 -5.62 -8.04 -5.68
N ARG A 35 -6.90 -8.41 -5.75
CA ARG A 35 -7.67 -8.57 -6.99
C ARG A 35 -9.04 -7.94 -6.79
N LYS A 36 -9.51 -7.16 -7.76
CA LYS A 36 -10.83 -6.51 -7.70
C LYS A 36 -11.93 -7.58 -7.78
N PRO A 37 -12.81 -7.71 -6.77
CA PRO A 37 -13.91 -8.67 -6.82
C PRO A 37 -14.92 -8.25 -7.89
N LYS A 38 -15.35 -9.21 -8.71
CA LYS A 38 -16.28 -8.99 -9.84
C LYS A 38 -17.66 -9.62 -9.66
N GLY A 39 -17.83 -10.56 -8.73
CA GLY A 39 -19.08 -11.31 -8.54
C GLY A 39 -20.27 -10.44 -8.12
N ILE A 40 -21.46 -10.78 -8.61
CA ILE A 40 -22.69 -9.98 -8.45
C ILE A 40 -23.05 -9.76 -6.96
N ASP A 41 -22.99 -10.81 -6.14
CA ASP A 41 -23.33 -10.74 -4.72
C ASP A 41 -22.14 -10.53 -3.78
N ASN A 42 -20.96 -10.21 -4.33
CA ASN A 42 -19.77 -10.08 -3.51
C ASN A 42 -19.87 -8.87 -2.54
N ARG A 43 -19.79 -9.17 -1.23
CA ARG A 43 -19.92 -8.20 -0.14
C ARG A 43 -18.86 -7.08 -0.16
N VAL A 44 -17.63 -7.40 -0.55
CA VAL A 44 -16.55 -6.41 -0.69
C VAL A 44 -16.82 -5.48 -1.88
N ARG A 45 -17.27 -6.03 -3.02
CA ARG A 45 -17.64 -5.24 -4.21
C ARG A 45 -18.77 -4.26 -3.90
N ARG A 46 -19.78 -4.73 -3.16
CA ARG A 46 -20.95 -3.94 -2.71
C ARG A 46 -20.66 -3.00 -1.53
N ARG A 47 -19.43 -3.01 -1.00
CA ARG A 47 -18.96 -2.12 0.10
C ARG A 47 -19.77 -2.22 1.40
N PHE A 48 -20.21 -3.43 1.78
CA PHE A 48 -20.89 -3.61 3.06
C PHE A 48 -20.00 -3.27 4.27
N LYS A 49 -20.61 -2.76 5.35
CA LYS A 49 -19.93 -2.46 6.62
C LYS A 49 -19.26 -3.72 7.18
N GLY A 50 -18.06 -3.56 7.76
CA GLY A 50 -17.28 -4.65 8.34
C GLY A 50 -16.50 -5.53 7.36
N GLN A 51 -16.55 -5.22 6.05
CA GLN A 51 -15.76 -5.93 5.04
C GLN A 51 -14.42 -5.26 4.75
N PHE A 52 -13.54 -5.99 4.04
CA PHE A 52 -12.27 -5.45 3.57
C PHE A 52 -12.48 -4.21 2.68
N LEU A 53 -11.63 -3.21 2.87
CA LEU A 53 -11.61 -2.00 2.05
C LEU A 53 -10.94 -2.29 0.70
N MET A 54 -11.43 -1.68 -0.37
CA MET A 54 -10.83 -1.74 -1.69
C MET A 54 -9.83 -0.60 -1.91
N PRO A 55 -8.74 -0.81 -2.68
CA PRO A 55 -7.87 0.28 -3.11
C PRO A 55 -8.65 1.31 -3.92
N ASN A 56 -8.35 2.58 -3.66
CA ASN A 56 -8.85 3.74 -4.39
C ASN A 56 -7.76 4.82 -4.42
N ILE A 57 -7.94 5.84 -5.27
CA ILE A 57 -7.01 6.97 -5.42
C ILE A 57 -6.85 7.77 -4.11
N GLY A 58 -7.89 7.80 -3.27
CA GLY A 58 -7.90 8.51 -1.99
C GLY A 58 -6.83 8.01 -1.01
N TYR A 59 -6.41 6.74 -1.10
CA TYR A 59 -5.29 6.20 -0.32
C TYR A 59 -3.90 6.62 -0.80
N GLY A 60 -3.79 7.34 -1.92
CA GLY A 60 -2.53 7.85 -2.45
C GLY A 60 -1.75 8.67 -1.41
N SER A 61 -0.45 8.39 -1.29
CA SER A 61 0.47 9.16 -0.42
C SER A 61 0.72 10.56 -1.01
N ASN A 62 1.06 11.52 -0.15
CA ASN A 62 1.44 12.87 -0.59
C ASN A 62 2.58 12.82 -1.61
N SER A 63 2.48 13.58 -2.70
CA SER A 63 3.44 13.61 -3.80
C SER A 63 4.87 13.91 -3.32
N LYS A 64 5.05 14.81 -2.35
CA LYS A 64 6.38 15.21 -1.82
C LYS A 64 7.08 14.06 -1.10
N THR A 65 6.34 13.23 -0.36
CA THR A 65 6.86 12.13 0.48
C THR A 65 6.67 10.73 -0.15
N ARG A 66 6.12 10.67 -1.36
CA ARG A 66 5.93 9.41 -2.11
C ARG A 66 7.29 8.76 -2.39
N HIS A 67 7.40 7.46 -2.12
CA HIS A 67 8.65 6.67 -2.23
C HIS A 67 9.84 7.10 -1.34
N MET A 68 9.63 8.00 -0.38
CA MET A 68 10.66 8.36 0.60
C MET A 68 10.80 7.26 1.66
N LEU A 69 12.05 6.90 1.98
CA LEU A 69 12.41 5.96 3.03
C LEU A 69 12.28 6.61 4.42
N PRO A 70 12.13 5.81 5.50
CA PRO A 70 12.14 6.33 6.87
C PRO A 70 13.43 7.10 7.25
N THR A 71 14.53 6.82 6.54
CA THR A 71 15.81 7.51 6.68
C THR A 71 15.80 8.92 6.09
N GLY A 72 14.77 9.31 5.34
CA GLY A 72 14.65 10.61 4.68
C GLY A 72 15.14 10.64 3.22
N PHE A 73 15.79 9.58 2.76
CA PHE A 73 16.30 9.46 1.38
C PHE A 73 15.28 8.79 0.45
N ARG A 74 15.51 8.91 -0.86
CA ARG A 74 14.83 8.09 -1.88
C ARG A 74 15.74 6.94 -2.28
N LYS A 75 15.17 5.75 -2.49
CA LYS A 75 15.93 4.58 -2.92
C LYS A 75 16.29 4.74 -4.40
N VAL A 76 17.58 4.64 -4.72
CA VAL A 76 18.11 4.55 -6.08
C VAL A 76 18.82 3.21 -6.20
N LEU A 77 18.60 2.49 -7.31
CA LEU A 77 19.30 1.26 -7.64
C LEU A 77 20.39 1.61 -8.66
N VAL A 78 21.64 1.33 -8.32
CA VAL A 78 22.82 1.60 -9.15
C VAL A 78 23.45 0.26 -9.52
N HIS A 79 23.69 0.02 -10.81
CA HIS A 79 24.21 -1.26 -11.29
C HIS A 79 25.71 -1.21 -11.63
N ASN A 80 26.24 -0.02 -11.85
CA ASN A 80 27.61 0.27 -12.23
C ASN A 80 28.08 1.58 -11.59
N THR A 81 29.39 1.76 -11.56
CA THR A 81 30.05 2.99 -11.09
C THR A 81 30.03 4.06 -12.16
#